data_AF-A0A2V8T5C1-F1
#
_entry.id   AF-A0A2V8T5C1-F1
#
_cell.length_a   1.000
_cell.length_b   1.000
_cell.length_c   1.000
_cell.angle_alpha   90.00
_cell.angle_beta   90.00
_cell.angle_gamma   90.00
#
_symmetry.space_group_name_H-M   'P 1'
#
loop_
_entity.id
_entity.type
_entity.pdbx_description
1 polymer ?
#
loop_
_entity_poly.entity_id
_entity_poly.type
_entity_poly.pdbx_seq_one_letter_code
_entity_poly.pdbx_strand_id
1 'polypeptide(L)'
;MEQPEPGGIDPRTVAAPPDQISEWEEEFQAASRRPLRTRMRYAFIRTYKPVLDDAAYRSFDTTAEYRRWCEENLPTWLGYARQV
;
A
#
# COMPACT_ATOMS: atom_id res chain seq x y z
N MET A 1 21.46 36.06 -5.50
CA MET A 1 21.78 34.77 -4.86
C MET A 1 20.61 33.86 -5.14
N GLU A 2 20.74 33.06 -6.20
CA GLU A 2 19.79 32.01 -6.58
C GLU A 2 19.81 30.98 -5.44
N GLN A 3 18.71 30.81 -4.72
CA GLN A 3 18.59 29.75 -3.74
C GLN A 3 18.36 28.44 -4.51
N PRO A 4 19.14 27.37 -4.28
CA PRO A 4 18.95 26.12 -5.00
C PRO A 4 17.62 25.47 -4.59
N GLU A 5 16.84 25.05 -5.60
CA GLU A 5 15.62 24.25 -5.46
C GLU A 5 15.84 23.09 -4.48
N PRO A 6 14.96 22.89 -3.47
CA PRO A 6 15.15 21.81 -2.51
C PRO A 6 15.00 20.48 -3.26
N GLY A 7 16.11 19.75 -3.36
CA GLY A 7 16.14 18.39 -3.89
C GLY A 7 14.99 17.58 -3.29
N GLY A 8 14.22 16.94 -4.18
CA GLY A 8 13.02 16.21 -3.82
C GLY A 8 13.26 15.29 -2.64
N ILE A 9 12.49 15.49 -1.57
CA ILE A 9 12.53 14.66 -0.38
C ILE A 9 12.04 13.26 -0.79
N ASP A 10 12.92 12.26 -0.81
CA ASP A 10 12.50 10.86 -0.98
C ASP A 10 11.79 10.42 0.31
N PRO A 11 10.47 10.15 0.30
CA PRO A 11 9.73 9.76 1.49
C PRO A 11 10.20 8.43 2.08
N ARG A 12 11.02 7.65 1.36
CA ARG A 12 11.62 6.40 1.86
C ARG A 12 12.87 6.61 2.70
N THR A 13 13.43 7.84 2.72
CA THR A 13 14.71 8.14 3.39
C THR A 13 14.55 9.07 4.59
N VAL A 14 13.40 9.73 4.75
CA VAL A 14 13.11 10.57 5.92
C VAL A 14 12.63 9.69 7.07
N ALA A 15 13.41 9.64 8.16
CA ALA A 15 12.95 9.08 9.42
C ALA A 15 11.79 9.92 9.95
N ALA A 16 10.71 9.26 10.36
CA ALA A 16 9.56 9.92 10.99
C ALA A 16 10.00 10.66 12.26
N PRO A 17 9.42 11.83 12.57
CA PRO A 17 9.65 12.53 13.83
C PRO A 17 9.39 11.63 15.06
N PRO A 18 10.11 11.82 16.18
CA PRO A 18 9.97 10.95 17.36
C PRO A 18 8.56 10.90 17.95
N ASP A 19 7.83 12.01 17.89
CA ASP A 19 6.42 12.11 18.30
C ASP A 19 5.52 11.25 17.43
N GLN A 20 5.72 11.26 16.11
CA GLN A 20 4.99 10.41 15.17
C GLN A 20 5.27 8.92 15.39
N ILE A 21 6.52 8.55 15.71
CA ILE A 21 6.87 7.17 16.06
C ILE A 21 6.15 6.73 17.34
N SER A 22 6.09 7.59 18.36
CA SER A 22 5.36 7.31 19.60
C SER A 22 3.87 7.11 19.35
N GLU A 23 3.26 7.98 18.54
CA GLU A 23 1.85 7.87 18.15
C GLU A 23 1.56 6.54 17.44
N TRP A 24 2.39 6.15 16.47
CA TRP A 24 2.24 4.87 15.78
C TRP A 24 2.38 3.65 16.70
N GLU A 25 3.30 3.70 17.66
CA GLU A 25 3.44 2.63 18.66
C GLU A 25 2.18 2.54 19.53
N GLU A 26 1.65 3.68 19.99
CA GLU A 26 0.40 3.72 20.76
C GLU A 26 -0.79 3.16 19.97
N GLU A 27 -0.93 3.54 18.69
CA GLU A 27 -1.97 3.02 17.79
C GLU A 27 -1.82 1.51 17.56
N PHE A 28 -0.59 1.03 17.37
CA PHE A 28 -0.29 -0.39 17.21
C PHE A 28 -0.66 -1.18 18.47
N GLN A 29 -0.30 -0.68 19.66
CA GLN A 29 -0.66 -1.30 20.93
C GLN A 29 -2.18 -1.28 21.18
N ALA A 30 -2.87 -0.21 20.81
CA ALA A 30 -4.33 -0.15 20.89
C ALA A 30 -4.99 -1.18 19.95
N ALA A 31 -4.47 -1.33 18.72
CA ALA A 31 -4.94 -2.34 17.78
C ALA A 31 -4.67 -3.77 18.24
N SER A 32 -3.50 -4.01 18.85
CA SER A 32 -3.08 -5.32 19.36
C SER A 32 -3.98 -5.81 20.51
N ARG A 33 -4.53 -4.90 21.32
CA ARG A 33 -5.45 -5.25 22.42
C ARG A 33 -6.87 -5.60 21.97
N ARG A 34 -7.24 -5.37 20.70
CA ARG A 34 -8.59 -5.64 20.20
C ARG A 34 -8.92 -7.15 20.27
N PRO A 35 -10.07 -7.55 20.85
CA PRO A 35 -10.49 -8.95 20.88
C PRO A 35 -10.59 -9.57 19.49
N LEU A 36 -10.32 -10.88 19.39
CA LEU A 36 -10.36 -11.62 18.11
C LEU A 36 -11.69 -11.44 17.36
N ARG A 37 -12.82 -11.47 18.09
CA ARG A 37 -14.14 -11.24 17.52
C ARG A 37 -14.25 -9.88 16.81
N THR A 38 -13.72 -8.83 17.43
CA THR A 38 -13.71 -7.47 16.84
C THR A 38 -12.83 -7.44 15.60
N ARG A 39 -11.64 -8.05 15.66
CA ARG A 39 -10.75 -8.15 14.49
C ARG A 39 -11.47 -8.85 13.33
N MET A 40 -12.05 -10.02 13.55
CA MET A 40 -12.76 -10.77 12.51
C MET A 40 -13.96 -10.01 11.95
N ARG A 41 -14.69 -9.28 12.79
CA ARG A 41 -15.84 -8.47 12.35
C ARG A 41 -15.45 -7.36 11.37
N TYR A 42 -14.26 -6.79 11.50
CA TYR A 42 -13.82 -5.62 10.72
C TYR A 42 -12.62 -5.89 9.80
N ALA A 43 -12.07 -7.11 9.78
CA ALA A 43 -10.90 -7.45 8.96
C ALA A 43 -11.23 -7.60 7.46
N PHE A 44 -12.49 -7.88 7.13
CA PHE A 44 -12.91 -8.09 5.74
C PHE A 44 -13.57 -6.83 5.19
N ILE A 45 -12.99 -6.31 4.11
CA ILE A 45 -13.56 -5.23 3.33
C ILE A 45 -14.16 -5.84 2.06
N ARG A 46 -15.45 -5.59 1.82
CA ARG A 46 -16.12 -5.99 0.58
C ARG A 46 -16.09 -4.82 -0.41
N THR A 47 -14.96 -4.70 -1.09
CA THR A 47 -14.74 -3.71 -2.14
C THR A 47 -14.45 -4.41 -3.45
N TYR A 48 -15.13 -3.98 -4.51
CA TYR A 48 -14.84 -4.40 -5.87
C TYR A 48 -13.45 -3.91 -6.28
N LYS A 49 -12.60 -4.83 -6.74
CA LYS A 49 -11.27 -4.56 -7.28
C LYS A 49 -11.35 -4.65 -8.81
N PRO A 50 -11.37 -3.52 -9.53
CA PRO A 50 -11.49 -3.52 -10.99
C PRO A 50 -10.44 -4.42 -11.63
N VAL A 51 -10.81 -5.14 -12.70
CA VAL A 51 -9.97 -6.05 -13.48
C VAL A 51 -9.57 -7.34 -12.74
N LEU A 52 -9.29 -7.26 -11.42
CA LEU A 52 -8.99 -8.42 -10.58
C LEU A 52 -10.24 -9.27 -10.30
N ASP A 53 -11.37 -8.64 -9.97
CA ASP A 53 -12.61 -9.35 -9.67
C ASP A 53 -13.38 -9.77 -10.95
N ASP A 54 -12.96 -9.30 -12.12
CA ASP A 54 -13.62 -9.55 -13.41
C ASP A 54 -13.30 -10.92 -14.01
N ALA A 55 -12.35 -11.65 -13.43
CA ALA A 55 -11.98 -12.98 -13.86
C ALA A 55 -11.73 -13.88 -12.64
N ALA A 56 -12.12 -15.16 -12.74
CA ALA A 56 -11.92 -16.12 -11.65
C ALA A 56 -10.44 -16.35 -11.33
N TYR A 57 -9.58 -16.37 -12.37
CA TYR A 57 -8.13 -16.45 -12.21
C TYR A 57 -7.41 -15.90 -13.45
N ARG A 58 -6.14 -15.57 -13.27
CA ARG A 58 -5.18 -15.26 -14.33
C ARG A 58 -3.84 -15.89 -13.97
N SER A 59 -3.12 -16.41 -14.96
CA SER A 59 -1.79 -16.99 -14.81
C SER A 59 -0.86 -16.44 -15.90
N PHE A 60 0.42 -16.36 -15.58
CA PHE A 60 1.47 -15.87 -16.48
C PHE A 60 2.62 -16.86 -16.44
N ASP A 61 3.32 -17.04 -17.55
CA ASP A 61 4.45 -17.97 -17.62
C ASP A 61 5.70 -17.38 -16.95
N THR A 62 5.78 -16.05 -16.88
CA THR A 62 6.88 -15.34 -16.21
C THR A 62 6.41 -14.21 -15.31
N THR A 63 7.23 -13.85 -14.31
CA THR A 63 6.98 -12.66 -13.49
C THR A 63 7.07 -11.36 -14.31
N ALA A 64 7.82 -11.35 -15.42
CA ALA A 64 7.96 -10.18 -16.28
C ALA A 64 6.65 -9.87 -17.04
N GLU A 65 5.99 -10.91 -17.56
CA GLU A 65 4.65 -10.81 -18.16
C GLU A 65 3.62 -10.33 -17.15
N TYR A 66 3.60 -10.93 -15.96
CA TYR A 66 2.73 -10.50 -14.86
C TYR A 66 2.88 -9.01 -14.55
N ARG A 67 4.12 -8.51 -14.40
CA ARG A 67 4.37 -7.10 -14.08
C ARG A 67 3.93 -6.16 -15.20
N ARG A 68 4.23 -6.50 -16.45
CA ARG A 68 3.79 -5.72 -17.62
C ARG A 68 2.27 -5.63 -17.67
N TRP A 69 1.60 -6.77 -17.48
CA TRP A 69 0.14 -6.81 -17.46
C TRP A 69 -0.43 -5.95 -16.33
N CYS A 70 0.16 -5.98 -15.12
CA CYS A 70 -0.26 -5.12 -14.01
C CYS A 70 -0.13 -3.63 -14.35
N GLU A 71 0.97 -3.22 -14.99
CA GLU A 71 1.21 -1.84 -15.41
C GLU A 71 0.21 -1.34 -16.47
N GLU A 72 -0.20 -2.22 -17.39
CA GLU A 72 -1.10 -1.88 -18.50
C GLU A 72 -2.58 -1.94 -18.12
N ASN A 73 -2.97 -2.79 -17.17
CA ASN A 73 -4.38 -3.14 -16.94
C ASN A 73 -4.90 -2.75 -15.54
N LEU A 74 -4.04 -2.63 -14.52
CA LEU A 74 -4.52 -2.36 -13.16
C LEU A 74 -4.49 -0.86 -12.84
N PRO A 75 -5.53 -0.33 -12.16
CA PRO A 75 -5.47 1.00 -11.59
C PRO A 75 -4.27 1.20 -10.65
N THR A 76 -3.64 2.36 -10.72
CA THR A 76 -2.43 2.70 -9.93
C THR A 76 -2.65 2.60 -8.42
N TRP A 77 -3.84 2.98 -7.94
CA TRP A 77 -4.20 2.94 -6.51
C TRP A 77 -4.22 1.52 -5.92
N LEU A 78 -4.25 0.47 -6.74
CA LEU A 78 -4.11 -0.91 -6.26
C LEU A 78 -2.65 -1.27 -5.89
N GLY A 79 -1.67 -0.47 -6.29
CA GLY A 79 -0.26 -0.63 -5.88
C GLY A 79 0.49 -1.80 -6.52
N TYR A 80 -0.04 -2.41 -7.59
CA TYR A 80 0.63 -3.49 -8.31
C TYR A 80 1.59 -2.99 -9.39
N ALA A 81 1.41 -1.76 -9.87
CA ALA A 81 2.33 -1.13 -10.82
C ALA A 81 3.59 -0.64 -10.10
N ARG A 82 4.73 -0.61 -10.79
CA ARG A 82 6.00 -0.08 -10.23
C ARG A 82 5.99 1.42 -9.99
N GLN A 83 5.08 2.15 -10.62
CA GLN A 83 4.87 3.58 -10.42
C GLN A 83 3.55 3.76 -9.68
N VAL A 84 3.64 4.40 -8.50
CA VAL A 84 2.52 4.78 -7.63
C VAL A 84 2.44 6.29 -7.59
#